data_AF-A0AAD8I9X3-F1
#
_entry.id   AF-A0AAD8I9X3-F1
#
_cell.length_a   1.000
_cell.length_b   1.000
_cell.length_c   1.000
_cell.angle_alpha   90.00
_cell.angle_beta   90.00
_cell.angle_gamma   90.00
#
_symmetry.space_group_name_H-M   'P 1'
#
loop_
_entity.id
_entity.type
_entity.pdbx_description
1 polymer ?
#
loop_
_entity_poly.entity_id
_entity_poly.type
_entity_poly.pdbx_seq_one_letter_code
_entity_poly.pdbx_strand_id
1 'polypeptide(L)'
;MGHVDTTRACNWATRKPKAVFATEKMGRVINDIVGYEEEHSRPHVATSIDCYMKEYGVSKEEAVVKLYELIEDTWKDMNEECLEPTAVGRQFINVYLESMRVCHVVYDKDSDGYTHPEENLKHEIDFIIMDPIPI
;
A
#
# COMPACT_ATOMS: atom_id res chain seq x y z
N MET A 1 -19.93 -5.02 -7.14
CA MET A 1 -20.60 -4.70 -5.85
C MET A 1 -22.10 -4.72 -6.10
N GLY A 2 -22.88 -5.50 -5.34
CA GLY A 2 -24.35 -5.63 -5.53
C GLY A 2 -25.14 -4.38 -5.11
N HIS A 3 -26.38 -4.54 -4.61
CA HIS A 3 -27.10 -3.44 -3.96
C HIS A 3 -26.34 -2.98 -2.71
N VAL A 4 -25.57 -1.91 -2.85
CA VAL A 4 -24.66 -1.39 -1.84
C VAL A 4 -25.12 0.00 -1.41
N ASP A 5 -25.17 0.23 -0.11
CA ASP A 5 -25.38 1.57 0.48
C ASP A 5 -24.08 2.37 0.38
N THR A 6 -23.84 2.93 -0.82
CA THR A 6 -22.65 3.71 -1.15
C THR A 6 -22.49 4.93 -0.24
N THR A 7 -23.60 5.58 0.14
CA THR A 7 -23.57 6.76 1.02
C THR A 7 -22.98 6.41 2.38
N ARG A 8 -23.45 5.33 3.00
CA ARG A 8 -22.92 4.85 4.28
C ARG A 8 -21.44 4.50 4.17
N ALA A 9 -21.03 3.84 3.10
CA ALA A 9 -19.64 3.46 2.88
C ALA A 9 -18.70 4.65 2.70
N CYS A 10 -19.09 5.63 1.87
CA CYS A 10 -18.33 6.87 1.70
C CYS A 10 -18.20 7.64 3.02
N ASN A 11 -19.30 7.76 3.78
CA ASN A 11 -19.29 8.43 5.09
C ASN A 11 -18.42 7.70 6.13
N TRP A 12 -18.35 6.37 6.07
CA TRP A 12 -17.44 5.60 6.91
C TRP A 12 -15.99 5.84 6.47
N ALA A 13 -15.67 5.76 5.17
CA ALA A 13 -14.32 5.93 4.66
C ALA A 13 -13.74 7.32 4.92
N THR A 14 -14.54 8.38 4.78
CA THR A 14 -14.10 9.77 5.02
C THR A 14 -13.77 10.07 6.48
N ARG A 15 -14.26 9.25 7.41
CA ARG A 15 -13.88 9.30 8.84
C ARG A 15 -12.53 8.65 9.14
N LYS A 16 -11.82 8.15 8.11
CA LYS A 16 -10.49 7.52 8.21
C LYS A 16 -10.43 6.42 9.28
N PRO A 17 -11.29 5.38 9.18
CA PRO A 17 -11.19 4.20 10.03
C PRO A 17 -9.82 3.52 9.84
N LYS A 18 -9.43 2.68 10.80
CA LYS A 18 -8.09 2.08 10.82
C LYS A 18 -7.74 1.39 9.50
N ALA A 19 -8.68 0.66 8.89
CA ALA A 19 -8.45 -0.03 7.61
C ALA A 19 -8.05 0.93 6.48
N VAL A 20 -8.76 2.06 6.36
CA VAL A 20 -8.46 3.09 5.35
C VAL A 20 -7.09 3.70 5.61
N PHE A 21 -6.84 4.10 6.87
CA PHE A 21 -5.61 4.77 7.24
C PHE A 21 -4.39 3.85 7.13
N ALA A 22 -4.53 2.58 7.50
CA ALA A 22 -3.50 1.55 7.35
C ALA A 22 -3.12 1.37 5.88
N THR A 23 -4.11 1.26 5.00
CA THR A 23 -3.89 1.10 3.55
C THR A 23 -3.17 2.30 2.95
N GLU A 24 -3.64 3.52 3.26
CA GLU A 24 -3.03 4.76 2.77
C GLU A 24 -1.59 4.92 3.26
N LYS A 25 -1.35 4.64 4.54
CA LYS A 25 -0.02 4.76 5.14
C LYS A 25 0.93 3.74 4.54
N MET A 26 0.52 2.48 4.45
CA MET A 26 1.33 1.41 3.85
C MET A 26 1.68 1.76 2.40
N GLY A 27 0.68 2.14 1.59
CA GLY A 27 0.88 2.47 0.18
C GLY A 27 1.82 3.64 -0.03
N ARG A 28 1.72 4.69 0.79
CA ARG A 28 2.67 5.82 0.76
C ARG A 28 4.08 5.38 1.13
N VAL A 29 4.24 4.69 2.26
CA VAL A 29 5.56 4.34 2.79
C VAL A 29 6.31 3.39 1.84
N ILE A 30 5.64 2.35 1.32
CA ILE A 30 6.31 1.42 0.40
C ILE A 30 6.68 2.10 -0.93
N ASN A 31 5.81 2.97 -1.45
CA ASN A 31 6.09 3.73 -2.68
C ASN A 31 7.33 4.62 -2.52
N ASP A 32 7.41 5.36 -1.40
CA ASP A 32 8.55 6.22 -1.10
C ASP A 32 9.85 5.41 -0.88
N ILE A 33 9.78 4.22 -0.28
CA ILE A 33 10.96 3.35 -0.07
C ILE A 33 11.51 2.88 -1.42
N VAL A 34 10.65 2.29 -2.24
CA VAL A 34 11.04 1.67 -3.49
C VAL A 34 11.41 2.71 -4.54
N GLY A 35 10.67 3.83 -4.59
CA GLY A 35 10.90 4.92 -5.54
C GLY A 35 12.01 5.89 -5.13
N TYR A 36 12.62 5.74 -3.95
CA TYR A 36 13.47 6.78 -3.33
C TYR A 36 14.48 7.42 -4.28
N GLU A 37 15.29 6.60 -4.96
CA GLU A 37 16.37 7.10 -5.84
C GLU A 37 15.82 7.85 -7.06
N GLU A 38 14.74 7.34 -7.66
CA GLU A 38 14.13 7.96 -8.83
C GLU A 38 13.39 9.24 -8.46
N GLU A 39 12.70 9.25 -7.32
CA GLU A 39 12.04 10.44 -6.80
C GLU A 39 13.05 11.56 -6.53
N HIS A 40 14.25 11.23 -6.05
CA HIS A 40 15.34 12.18 -5.84
C HIS A 40 15.99 12.69 -7.13
N SER A 41 15.83 11.98 -8.24
CA SER A 41 16.23 12.51 -9.55
C SER A 41 15.33 13.68 -10.01
N ARG A 42 14.14 13.83 -9.40
CA ARG A 42 13.16 14.86 -9.71
C ARG A 42 13.32 16.07 -8.78
N PRO A 43 13.09 17.30 -9.25
CA PRO A 43 13.23 18.49 -8.41
C PRO A 43 12.13 18.56 -7.35
N HIS A 44 12.53 18.86 -6.11
CA HIS A 44 11.66 19.20 -4.97
C HIS A 44 10.70 18.10 -4.47
N VAL A 45 11.13 16.84 -4.45
CA VAL A 45 10.38 15.74 -3.82
C VAL A 45 11.00 15.42 -2.46
N ALA A 46 10.19 15.37 -1.41
CA ALA A 46 10.59 14.89 -0.09
C ALA A 46 9.79 13.63 0.22
N THR A 47 10.51 12.55 0.51
CA THR A 47 9.96 11.22 0.80
C THR A 47 9.77 11.03 2.30
N SER A 48 9.05 9.98 2.70
CA SER A 48 8.98 9.54 4.09
C SER A 48 10.35 9.22 4.68
N ILE A 49 11.30 8.73 3.87
CA ILE A 49 12.69 8.52 4.27
C ILE A 49 13.35 9.85 4.65
N ASP A 50 13.24 10.88 3.82
CA ASP A 50 13.85 12.19 4.10
C ASP A 50 13.25 12.85 5.33
N CYS A 51 11.92 12.74 5.47
CA CYS A 51 11.21 13.22 6.64
C CYS A 51 11.74 12.54 7.91
N TYR A 52 11.89 11.21 7.89
CA TYR A 52 12.36 10.44 9.04
C TYR A 52 13.82 10.75 9.38
N MET A 53 14.71 10.79 8.38
CA MET A 53 16.12 11.16 8.57
C MET A 53 16.25 12.55 9.18
N LYS A 54 15.46 13.51 8.71
CA LYS A 54 15.47 14.89 9.21
C LYS A 54 14.92 15.01 10.64
N GLU A 55 13.87 14.26 10.97
CA GLU A 55 13.22 14.30 12.28
C GLU A 55 14.09 13.65 13.37
N TYR A 56 14.70 12.50 13.05
CA TYR A 56 15.42 11.68 14.04
C TYR A 56 16.95 11.76 13.93
N GLY A 57 17.50 12.41 12.90
CA GLY A 57 18.94 12.56 12.70
C GLY A 57 19.65 11.24 12.41
N VAL A 58 18.95 10.28 11.79
CA VAL A 58 19.43 8.92 11.50
C VAL A 58 19.89 8.77 10.06
N SER A 59 20.58 7.66 9.77
CA SER A 59 20.95 7.27 8.41
C SER A 59 19.73 6.86 7.56
N LYS A 60 19.91 6.80 6.23
CA LYS A 60 18.90 6.31 5.30
C LYS A 60 18.50 4.87 5.63
N GLU A 61 19.49 4.02 5.89
CA GLU A 61 19.30 2.60 6.19
C GLU A 61 18.48 2.41 7.46
N GLU A 62 18.78 3.17 8.52
CA GLU A 62 17.99 3.16 9.76
C GLU A 62 16.55 3.66 9.53
N ALA A 63 16.37 4.71 8.72
CA ALA A 63 15.05 5.21 8.36
C ALA A 63 14.22 4.14 7.60
N VAL A 64 14.82 3.47 6.60
CA VAL A 64 14.17 2.41 5.84
C VAL A 64 13.73 1.26 6.74
N VAL A 65 14.58 0.80 7.66
CA VAL A 65 14.22 -0.24 8.64
C VAL A 65 13.00 0.18 9.46
N LYS A 66 12.98 1.43 9.95
CA LYS A 66 11.87 1.94 10.75
C LYS A 66 10.57 2.10 9.96
N LEU A 67 10.68 2.43 8.68
CA LEU A 67 9.53 2.52 7.79
C LEU A 67 8.95 1.15 7.42
N TYR A 68 9.77 0.10 7.30
CA TYR A 68 9.25 -1.27 7.19
C TYR A 68 8.57 -1.75 8.48
N GLU A 69 9.13 -1.44 9.66
CA GLU A 69 8.44 -1.70 10.94
C GLU A 69 7.06 -1.00 10.99
N LEU A 70 6.98 0.23 10.48
CA LEU A 70 5.71 0.96 10.37
C LEU A 70 4.72 0.26 9.43
N ILE A 71 5.20 -0.30 8.31
CA ILE A 71 4.36 -1.13 7.41
C ILE A 71 3.84 -2.35 8.17
N GLU A 72 4.67 -3.07 8.92
CA GLU A 72 4.22 -4.22 9.73
C GLU A 72 3.14 -3.83 10.73
N ASP A 73 3.25 -2.66 11.36
CA ASP A 73 2.21 -2.15 12.26
C ASP A 73 0.91 -1.83 11.53
N THR A 74 0.96 -1.30 10.30
CA THR A 74 -0.27 -1.10 9.51
C THR A 74 -1.00 -2.40 9.18
N TRP A 75 -0.26 -3.51 9.02
CA TRP A 75 -0.88 -4.83 8.83
C TRP A 75 -1.65 -5.28 10.08
N LYS A 76 -1.17 -4.95 11.28
CA LYS A 76 -1.87 -5.25 12.53
C LYS A 76 -3.19 -4.47 12.61
N ASP A 77 -3.18 -3.18 12.26
CA ASP A 77 -4.39 -2.35 12.20
C ASP A 77 -5.42 -2.90 11.19
N MET A 78 -4.98 -3.33 10.01
CA MET A 78 -5.86 -3.95 9.01
C MET A 78 -6.43 -5.28 9.51
N ASN A 79 -5.61 -6.09 10.17
CA ASN A 79 -6.04 -7.38 10.72
C ASN A 79 -7.11 -7.20 11.81
N GLU A 80 -6.98 -6.19 12.67
CA GLU A 80 -8.00 -5.84 13.66
C GLU A 80 -9.36 -5.53 13.00
N GLU A 81 -9.36 -4.67 11.97
CA GLU A 81 -10.60 -4.31 11.24
C GLU A 81 -11.19 -5.49 10.44
N CYS A 82 -10.38 -6.49 10.08
CA CYS A 82 -10.86 -7.72 9.44
C CYS A 82 -11.57 -8.68 10.42
N LEU A 83 -11.25 -8.58 11.71
CA LEU A 83 -11.76 -9.45 12.78
C LEU A 83 -12.92 -8.82 13.54
N GLU A 84 -12.90 -7.51 13.75
CA GLU A 84 -13.90 -6.78 14.53
C GLU A 84 -15.14 -6.38 13.71
N PRO A 85 -16.31 -6.19 14.37
CA PRO A 85 -17.49 -5.65 13.70
C PRO A 85 -17.26 -4.21 13.21
N THR A 86 -17.45 -3.98 11.91
CA THR A 86 -17.31 -2.65 11.30
C THR A 86 -18.65 -1.99 11.03
N ALA A 87 -18.66 -0.66 10.93
CA ALA A 87 -19.86 0.11 10.56
C ALA A 87 -20.30 -0.09 9.10
N VAL A 88 -19.54 -0.84 8.31
CA VAL A 88 -19.82 -1.20 6.91
C VAL A 88 -19.78 -2.72 6.74
N GLY A 89 -20.28 -3.22 5.61
CA GLY A 89 -20.18 -4.64 5.29
C GLY A 89 -18.74 -5.07 5.00
N ARG A 90 -18.40 -6.33 5.30
CA ARG A 90 -17.06 -6.92 5.10
C ARG A 90 -16.48 -6.71 3.70
N GLN A 91 -17.33 -6.67 2.68
CA GLN A 91 -16.92 -6.38 1.30
C GLN A 91 -16.14 -5.07 1.15
N PHE A 92 -16.40 -4.06 2.00
CA PHE A 92 -15.67 -2.79 1.97
C PHE A 92 -14.29 -2.92 2.61
N ILE A 93 -14.20 -3.61 3.75
CA ILE A 93 -12.91 -3.91 4.39
C ILE A 93 -12.02 -4.71 3.43
N ASN A 94 -12.61 -5.68 2.72
CA ASN A 94 -11.90 -6.47 1.73
C ASN A 94 -11.30 -5.61 0.60
N VAL A 95 -11.94 -4.52 0.17
CA VAL A 95 -11.34 -3.63 -0.84
C VAL A 95 -10.01 -3.07 -0.37
N TYR A 96 -9.94 -2.64 0.90
CA TYR A 96 -8.71 -2.10 1.49
C TYR A 96 -7.66 -3.19 1.74
N LEU A 97 -8.08 -4.35 2.24
CA LEU A 97 -7.20 -5.50 2.41
C LEU A 97 -6.57 -5.94 1.07
N GLU A 98 -7.38 -6.11 0.02
CA GLU A 98 -6.87 -6.49 -1.29
C GLU A 98 -6.00 -5.38 -1.90
N SER A 99 -6.30 -4.11 -1.63
CA SER A 99 -5.43 -3.00 -2.04
C SER A 99 -4.04 -3.10 -1.41
N MET A 100 -3.94 -3.38 -0.10
CA MET A 100 -2.65 -3.59 0.57
C MET A 100 -1.90 -4.79 -0.03
N ARG A 101 -2.59 -5.87 -0.39
CA ARG A 101 -1.95 -7.03 -1.04
C ARG A 101 -1.45 -6.71 -2.43
N VAL A 102 -2.22 -5.96 -3.22
CA VAL A 102 -1.81 -5.49 -4.54
C VAL A 102 -0.57 -4.61 -4.43
N CYS A 103 -0.49 -3.71 -3.44
CA CYS A 103 0.72 -2.93 -3.20
C CYS A 103 1.96 -3.81 -2.99
N HIS A 104 1.86 -4.92 -2.26
CA HIS A 104 2.98 -5.85 -2.12
C HIS A 104 3.40 -6.51 -3.43
N VAL A 105 2.45 -6.84 -4.31
CA VAL A 105 2.75 -7.41 -5.62
C VAL A 105 3.42 -6.37 -6.53
N VAL A 106 2.88 -5.16 -6.55
CA VAL A 106 3.40 -4.07 -7.40
C VAL A 106 4.80 -3.64 -6.98
N TYR A 107 5.07 -3.60 -5.67
CA TYR A 107 6.36 -3.19 -5.11
C TYR A 107 7.24 -4.39 -4.71
N ASP A 108 6.96 -5.59 -5.23
CA ASP A 108 7.72 -6.80 -4.91
C ASP A 108 9.18 -6.66 -5.36
N LYS A 109 10.09 -7.25 -4.58
CA LYS A 109 11.56 -7.23 -4.81
C LYS A 109 12.16 -5.83 -4.93
N ASP A 110 11.60 -4.86 -4.21
CA ASP A 110 12.06 -3.47 -4.18
C ASP A 110 12.07 -2.82 -5.59
N SER A 111 11.10 -3.20 -6.44
CA SER A 111 10.91 -2.66 -7.79
C SER A 111 9.62 -1.86 -7.89
N ASP A 112 9.66 -0.68 -8.52
CA ASP A 112 8.45 0.09 -8.81
C ASP A 112 7.75 -0.48 -10.04
N GLY A 113 6.86 -1.45 -9.85
CA GLY A 113 6.12 -2.10 -10.93
C GLY A 113 5.19 -1.17 -11.71
N TYR A 114 4.91 0.05 -11.23
CA TYR A 114 4.18 1.04 -12.03
C TYR A 114 5.08 1.78 -13.02
N THR A 115 6.31 2.09 -12.60
CA THR A 115 7.29 2.80 -13.43
C THR A 115 8.05 1.83 -14.35
N HIS A 116 8.42 0.65 -13.84
CA HIS A 116 9.18 -0.40 -14.52
C HIS A 116 8.40 -1.72 -14.54
N PRO A 117 7.24 -1.78 -15.23
CA PRO A 117 6.37 -2.96 -15.19
C PRO A 117 7.04 -4.24 -15.68
N GLU A 118 8.04 -4.14 -16.56
CA GLU A 118 8.83 -5.27 -17.06
C GLU A 118 9.62 -6.01 -15.98
N GLU A 119 9.91 -5.40 -14.83
CA GLU A 119 10.71 -6.01 -13.77
C GLU A 119 9.90 -7.01 -12.92
N ASN A 120 8.61 -6.77 -12.74
CA ASN A 120 7.73 -7.66 -11.96
C ASN A 120 6.27 -7.73 -12.50
N LEU A 121 5.58 -6.60 -12.61
CA LEU A 121 4.13 -6.53 -12.73
C LEU A 121 3.61 -7.04 -14.07
N LYS A 122 4.37 -6.86 -15.14
CA LYS A 122 4.04 -7.33 -16.48
C LYS A 122 3.89 -8.86 -16.51
N HIS A 123 4.78 -9.58 -15.83
CA HIS A 123 4.71 -11.03 -15.77
C HIS A 123 3.42 -11.50 -15.10
N GLU A 124 3.06 -10.88 -13.97
CA GLU A 124 1.82 -11.19 -13.24
C GLU A 124 0.58 -10.87 -14.09
N ILE A 125 0.57 -9.74 -14.81
CA ILE A 125 -0.53 -9.37 -15.72
C ILE A 125 -0.67 -10.38 -16.85
N ASP A 126 0.44 -10.75 -17.50
CA ASP A 126 0.41 -11.73 -18.59
C ASP A 126 -0.15 -13.07 -18.09
N PHE A 127 0.34 -13.56 -16.94
CA PHE A 127 -0.10 -14.82 -16.34
C PHE A 127 -1.59 -14.82 -15.94
N ILE A 128 -2.11 -13.72 -15.38
CA ILE A 128 -3.48 -13.67 -14.85
C ILE A 128 -4.51 -13.34 -15.95
N ILE A 129 -4.16 -12.49 -16.91
CA ILE A 129 -5.12 -11.88 -17.84
C ILE A 129 -4.94 -12.36 -19.28
N MET A 130 -3.69 -12.56 -19.71
CA MET A 130 -3.37 -12.81 -21.12
C MET A 130 -3.25 -14.30 -21.43
N ASP A 131 -2.63 -15.06 -20.52
CA ASP A 131 -2.31 -16.47 -20.72
C ASP A 131 -3.45 -17.38 -20.23
N PRO A 132 -4.14 -18.12 -21.12
CA PRO A 132 -5.19 -19.02 -20.70
C PRO A 132 -4.59 -20.23 -19.97
N ILE A 133 -5.27 -20.70 -18.92
CA ILE A 133 -4.93 -21.96 -18.26
C ILE A 133 -5.14 -23.11 -19.27
N PRO A 134 -4.12 -23.93 -19.55
CA PRO A 134 -4.28 -25.09 -20.42
C PRO A 134 -5.38 -26.03 -19.89
N ILE A 135 -6.26 -26.48 -20.79
CA ILE A 135 -7.34 -27.43 -20.49
C ILE A 135 -6.84 -28.86 -20.67
#